data_AF-A0A5M3Q0F0-F1
#
_entry.id   AF-A0A5M3Q0F0-F1
#
_cell.length_a   1.000
_cell.length_b   1.000
_cell.length_c   1.000
_cell.angle_alpha   90.00
_cell.angle_beta   90.00
_cell.angle_gamma   90.00
#
_symmetry.space_group_name_H-M   'P 1'
#
loop_
_entity.id
_entity.type
_entity.pdbx_description
1 polymer ?
#
loop_
_entity_poly.entity_id
_entity_poly.type
_entity_poly.pdbx_seq_one_letter_code
_entity_poly.pdbx_strand_id
1 'polypeptide(L)'
;MRKSIAHGITGWASVISGLICALLVFAVAASARAELPTETDEQWTLRKEADHIRVYTIEQPDSSFKAFKAVAVLDAPIENLMAVMANPGSCVEWVHNCSESYAFGDGEFHDRFAYSVNDMPWPVTDRDYVLRIRTRGDRASGEIVMDLNAMPDQRAESSSRVRVDRSDTLYRFTPEGDKTRMVWVQHTDPNGSLPGWLVNSLLVDIPVRSMEELERVANRDKYRGYQLVYDEDGQLIGISPPGS
;
A
#
# COMPACT_ATOMS: atom_id res chain seq x y z
N MET A 1 -22.61 11.40 89.75
CA MET A 1 -23.77 10.57 90.17
C MET A 1 -24.00 9.48 89.10
N ARG A 2 -24.51 8.28 89.48
CA ARG A 2 -24.96 7.13 88.64
C ARG A 2 -24.06 6.73 87.43
N LYS A 3 -23.30 5.63 87.41
CA LYS A 3 -23.64 4.17 87.44
C LYS A 3 -24.47 3.63 86.25
N SER A 4 -23.80 2.97 85.29
CA SER A 4 -24.03 1.60 84.75
C SER A 4 -22.99 1.34 83.61
N ILE A 5 -22.31 0.20 83.36
CA ILE A 5 -22.49 -1.26 83.62
C ILE A 5 -23.63 -1.89 82.79
N ALA A 6 -23.53 -2.99 82.03
CA ALA A 6 -22.46 -3.77 81.33
C ALA A 6 -23.19 -4.78 80.38
N HIS A 7 -22.66 -5.59 79.45
CA HIS A 7 -21.34 -6.15 79.10
C HIS A 7 -21.23 -6.20 77.53
N GLY A 8 -20.28 -6.81 76.79
CA GLY A 8 -19.08 -7.61 77.08
C GLY A 8 -19.18 -9.11 76.76
N ILE A 9 -18.65 -9.57 75.60
CA ILE A 9 -18.48 -10.99 75.18
C ILE A 9 -17.15 -11.17 74.42
N THR A 10 -16.56 -12.37 74.50
CA THR A 10 -15.25 -12.74 73.93
C THR A 10 -15.33 -13.36 72.53
N GLY A 11 -14.30 -13.14 71.70
CA GLY A 11 -14.07 -13.90 70.46
C GLY A 11 -12.56 -14.04 70.17
N TRP A 12 -12.14 -15.21 69.71
CA TRP A 12 -10.74 -15.57 69.40
C TRP A 12 -10.60 -15.98 67.93
N ALA A 13 -9.34 -16.05 67.48
CA ALA A 13 -8.83 -16.57 66.20
C ALA A 13 -8.95 -15.68 64.94
N SER A 14 -7.80 -15.60 64.25
CA SER A 14 -7.51 -15.76 62.81
C SER A 14 -8.64 -15.59 61.76
N VAL A 15 -8.39 -15.09 60.55
CA VAL A 15 -7.32 -15.52 59.62
C VAL A 15 -6.92 -14.49 58.55
N ILE A 16 -5.70 -14.66 58.03
CA ILE A 16 -5.22 -14.39 56.66
C ILE A 16 -5.08 -12.91 56.19
N SER A 17 -3.87 -12.60 55.71
CA SER A 17 -3.54 -11.38 54.98
C SER A 17 -4.11 -11.41 53.56
N GLY A 18 -4.74 -10.31 53.11
CA GLY A 18 -5.35 -10.17 51.79
C GLY A 18 -4.79 -8.99 51.00
N LEU A 19 -3.66 -9.19 50.31
CA LEU A 19 -3.14 -8.24 49.34
C LEU A 19 -4.05 -8.20 48.10
N ILE A 20 -4.76 -7.08 47.91
CA ILE A 20 -5.41 -6.74 46.63
C ILE A 20 -4.67 -5.55 46.02
N CYS A 21 -3.45 -5.80 45.54
CA CYS A 21 -2.82 -4.92 44.56
C CYS A 21 -3.59 -5.08 43.25
N ALA A 22 -4.55 -4.19 43.00
CA ALA A 22 -5.29 -4.13 41.74
C ALA A 22 -4.36 -3.65 40.61
N LEU A 23 -3.57 -4.57 40.07
CA LEU A 23 -2.80 -4.37 38.85
C LEU A 23 -3.76 -4.18 37.68
N LEU A 24 -4.12 -2.93 37.41
CA LEU A 24 -4.74 -2.52 36.15
C LEU A 24 -3.74 -2.70 35.02
N VAL A 25 -3.65 -3.94 34.53
CA VAL A 25 -2.99 -4.25 33.26
C VAL A 25 -3.86 -3.62 32.16
N PHE A 26 -3.58 -2.35 31.86
CA PHE A 26 -3.95 -1.76 30.59
C PHE A 26 -3.23 -2.54 29.50
N ALA A 27 -3.90 -3.57 28.97
CA ALA A 27 -3.49 -4.21 27.75
C ALA A 27 -3.53 -3.15 26.65
N VAL A 28 -2.37 -2.62 26.29
CA VAL A 28 -2.21 -1.80 25.09
C VAL A 28 -2.45 -2.73 23.92
N ALA A 29 -3.71 -2.82 23.50
CA ALA A 29 -4.08 -3.46 22.25
C ALA A 29 -3.40 -2.68 21.13
N ALA A 30 -2.26 -3.19 20.66
CA ALA A 30 -1.66 -2.71 19.44
C ALA A 30 -2.69 -2.91 18.33
N SER A 31 -3.25 -1.81 17.83
CA SER A 31 -4.25 -1.82 16.77
C SER A 31 -3.61 -2.41 15.51
N ALA A 32 -3.83 -3.70 15.28
CA ALA A 32 -3.42 -4.37 14.07
C ALA A 32 -4.08 -3.65 12.89
N ARG A 33 -3.27 -3.02 12.04
CA ARG A 33 -3.76 -2.32 10.86
C ARG A 33 -4.49 -3.33 9.98
N ALA A 34 -5.72 -3.03 9.56
CA ALA A 34 -6.46 -3.87 8.64
C ALA A 34 -5.65 -4.07 7.35
N GLU A 35 -5.41 -5.33 6.98
CA GLU A 35 -4.62 -5.71 5.80
C GLU A 35 -5.30 -5.29 4.49
N LEU A 36 -4.55 -5.29 3.40
CA LEU A 36 -5.06 -4.97 2.06
C LEU A 36 -6.07 -6.04 1.62
N PRO A 37 -7.29 -5.70 1.16
CA PRO A 37 -8.31 -6.69 0.82
C PRO A 37 -7.89 -7.58 -0.35
N THR A 38 -8.17 -8.88 -0.25
CA THR A 38 -7.73 -9.86 -1.26
C THR A 38 -8.34 -9.58 -2.64
N GLU A 39 -7.60 -9.87 -3.71
CA GLU A 39 -8.06 -9.69 -5.09
C GLU A 39 -9.34 -10.47 -5.41
N THR A 40 -9.59 -11.56 -4.69
CA THR A 40 -10.71 -12.50 -4.85
C THR A 40 -11.90 -12.22 -3.93
N ASP A 41 -11.89 -11.14 -3.14
CA ASP A 41 -12.98 -10.83 -2.20
C ASP A 41 -14.33 -10.63 -2.92
N GLU A 42 -15.42 -11.19 -2.37
CA GLU A 42 -16.74 -11.14 -2.99
C GLU A 42 -17.43 -9.77 -2.85
N GLN A 43 -16.94 -8.88 -1.97
CA GLN A 43 -17.52 -7.56 -1.72
C GLN A 43 -17.05 -6.47 -2.71
N TRP A 44 -16.09 -6.78 -3.60
CA TRP A 44 -15.55 -5.85 -4.60
C TRP A 44 -16.63 -5.34 -5.56
N THR A 45 -17.13 -4.13 -5.33
CA THR A 45 -18.21 -3.52 -6.11
C THR A 45 -17.67 -2.72 -7.28
N LEU A 46 -18.06 -3.03 -8.52
CA LEU A 46 -17.68 -2.28 -9.72
C LEU A 46 -18.12 -0.81 -9.61
N ARG A 47 -17.22 0.13 -9.97
CA ARG A 47 -17.50 1.58 -10.03
C ARG A 47 -17.33 2.16 -11.42
N LYS A 48 -16.39 1.63 -12.21
CA LYS A 48 -16.06 2.14 -13.54
C LYS A 48 -15.64 1.01 -14.47
N GLU A 49 -16.12 1.09 -15.70
CA GLU A 49 -15.56 0.41 -16.85
C GLU A 49 -15.13 1.50 -17.85
N ALA A 50 -13.95 1.36 -18.42
CA ALA A 50 -13.32 2.29 -19.35
C ALA A 50 -12.50 1.47 -20.36
N ASP A 51 -13.06 1.26 -21.56
CA ASP A 51 -12.53 0.31 -22.54
C ASP A 51 -12.23 -1.06 -21.90
N HIS A 52 -10.98 -1.53 -21.92
CA HIS A 52 -10.57 -2.80 -21.33
C HIS A 52 -10.29 -2.74 -19.81
N ILE A 53 -10.33 -1.56 -19.18
CA ILE A 53 -10.01 -1.32 -17.77
C ILE A 53 -11.29 -1.35 -16.92
N ARG A 54 -11.26 -2.09 -15.80
CA ARG A 54 -12.36 -2.16 -14.81
C ARG A 54 -11.86 -1.79 -13.42
N VAL A 55 -12.55 -0.85 -12.76
CA VAL A 55 -12.22 -0.40 -11.39
C VAL A 55 -13.38 -0.72 -10.44
N TYR A 56 -13.03 -1.42 -9.36
CA TYR A 56 -13.89 -1.86 -8.27
C TYR A 56 -13.48 -1.16 -6.96
N THR A 57 -14.38 -1.07 -5.99
CA THR A 57 -14.09 -0.58 -4.63
C THR A 57 -14.70 -1.48 -3.57
N ILE A 58 -14.06 -1.56 -2.40
CA ILE A 58 -14.53 -2.23 -1.18
C ILE A 58 -14.34 -1.27 0.01
N GLU A 59 -15.18 -1.37 1.05
CA GLU A 59 -14.94 -0.61 2.29
C GLU A 59 -13.68 -1.14 2.98
N GLN A 60 -12.78 -0.26 3.46
CA GLN A 60 -11.64 -0.67 4.28
C GLN A 60 -12.00 -0.52 5.77
N PRO A 61 -11.79 -1.54 6.62
CA PRO A 61 -11.93 -1.39 8.07
C PRO A 61 -10.98 -0.30 8.62
N ASP A 62 -11.46 0.44 9.62
CA ASP A 62 -10.71 1.52 10.27
C ASP A 62 -10.14 2.59 9.31
N SER A 63 -10.92 2.93 8.27
CA SER A 63 -10.68 4.04 7.36
C SER A 63 -11.99 4.69 6.90
N SER A 64 -11.91 5.93 6.45
CA SER A 64 -13.00 6.63 5.72
C SER A 64 -12.81 6.60 4.20
N PHE A 65 -11.69 6.05 3.73
CA PHE A 65 -11.33 5.86 2.33
C PHE A 65 -11.44 4.39 1.97
N LYS A 66 -12.01 4.12 0.80
CA LYS A 66 -12.20 2.75 0.28
C LYS A 66 -10.90 2.22 -0.27
N ALA A 67 -10.70 0.91 -0.25
CA ALA A 67 -9.72 0.31 -1.13
C ALA A 67 -10.30 0.24 -2.56
N PHE A 68 -9.45 0.37 -3.57
CA PHE A 68 -9.81 0.12 -4.97
C PHE A 68 -9.07 -1.10 -5.53
N LYS A 69 -9.65 -1.72 -6.56
CA LYS A 69 -9.03 -2.76 -7.38
C LYS A 69 -9.25 -2.41 -8.84
N ALA A 70 -8.18 -2.16 -9.58
CA ALA A 70 -8.21 -1.98 -11.03
C ALA A 70 -7.70 -3.25 -11.73
N VAL A 71 -8.32 -3.61 -12.85
CA VAL A 71 -7.98 -4.80 -13.65
C VAL A 71 -8.00 -4.44 -15.13
N ALA A 72 -6.94 -4.78 -15.86
CA ALA A 72 -6.76 -4.53 -17.29
C ALA A 72 -5.92 -5.64 -17.94
N VAL A 73 -6.01 -5.78 -19.27
CA VAL A 73 -5.05 -6.55 -20.08
C VAL A 73 -4.35 -5.56 -21.00
N LEU A 74 -3.13 -5.16 -20.63
CA LEU A 74 -2.36 -4.12 -21.29
C LEU A 74 -1.68 -4.68 -22.55
N ASP A 75 -1.66 -3.90 -23.62
CA ASP A 75 -0.99 -4.22 -24.89
C ASP A 75 0.54 -4.01 -24.83
N ALA A 76 1.17 -4.62 -23.82
CA ALA A 76 2.61 -4.61 -23.62
C ALA A 76 3.09 -5.94 -23.01
N PRO A 77 4.27 -6.46 -23.44
CA PRO A 77 4.89 -7.61 -22.81
C PRO A 77 5.43 -7.25 -21.43
N ILE A 78 5.53 -8.25 -20.55
CA ILE A 78 5.81 -8.05 -19.13
C ILE A 78 7.22 -7.48 -18.88
N GLU A 79 8.19 -7.79 -19.74
CA GLU A 79 9.53 -7.22 -19.79
C GLU A 79 9.49 -5.68 -19.84
N ASN A 80 8.68 -5.13 -20.75
CA ASN A 80 8.59 -3.68 -20.95
C ASN A 80 7.93 -3.01 -19.72
N LEU A 81 6.88 -3.62 -19.16
CA LEU A 81 6.24 -3.13 -17.94
C LEU A 81 7.20 -3.16 -16.75
N MET A 82 8.02 -4.22 -16.62
CA MET A 82 9.04 -4.28 -15.58
C MET A 82 10.15 -3.26 -15.79
N ALA A 83 10.51 -2.93 -17.03
CA ALA A 83 11.44 -1.84 -17.32
C ALA A 83 10.90 -0.47 -16.84
N VAL A 84 9.59 -0.23 -16.94
CA VAL A 84 8.93 0.94 -16.33
C VAL A 84 8.96 0.85 -14.80
N MET A 85 8.56 -0.28 -14.22
CA MET A 85 8.43 -0.46 -12.76
C MET A 85 9.76 -0.51 -11.99
N ALA A 86 10.85 -0.89 -12.67
CA ALA A 86 12.21 -0.87 -12.11
C ALA A 86 12.84 0.53 -12.16
N ASN A 87 12.50 1.37 -13.14
CA ASN A 87 13.01 2.74 -13.23
C ASN A 87 12.40 3.60 -12.11
N PRO A 88 13.19 4.08 -11.13
CA PRO A 88 12.65 4.81 -9.98
C PRO A 88 12.18 6.24 -10.31
N GLY A 89 12.45 6.74 -11.52
CA GLY A 89 11.91 8.01 -12.01
C GLY A 89 10.63 7.86 -12.85
N SER A 90 10.14 6.65 -13.10
CA SER A 90 9.07 6.42 -14.10
C SER A 90 7.69 6.90 -13.68
N CYS A 91 7.42 7.05 -12.37
CA CYS A 91 6.12 7.45 -11.84
C CYS A 91 5.59 8.73 -12.50
N VAL A 92 6.43 9.73 -12.74
CA VAL A 92 6.04 11.00 -13.41
C VAL A 92 5.74 10.85 -14.90
N GLU A 93 6.02 9.68 -15.50
CA GLU A 93 5.63 9.36 -16.87
C GLU A 93 4.25 8.70 -16.97
N TRP A 94 3.78 8.00 -15.92
CA TRP A 94 2.57 7.15 -16.01
C TRP A 94 1.58 7.24 -14.84
N VAL A 95 2.02 7.45 -13.60
CA VAL A 95 1.10 7.58 -12.46
C VAL A 95 0.42 8.94 -12.53
N HIS A 96 -0.90 8.95 -12.62
CA HIS A 96 -1.67 10.18 -12.73
C HIS A 96 -1.43 11.08 -11.50
N ASN A 97 -1.10 12.35 -11.77
CA ASN A 97 -0.67 13.38 -10.82
C ASN A 97 0.70 13.16 -10.13
N CYS A 98 1.50 12.15 -10.50
CA CYS A 98 2.85 12.03 -9.95
C CYS A 98 3.78 13.13 -10.51
N SER A 99 4.30 14.00 -9.64
CA SER A 99 5.08 15.20 -10.02
C SER A 99 6.57 15.11 -9.70
N GLU A 100 6.95 14.30 -8.70
CA GLU A 100 8.34 13.93 -8.40
C GLU A 100 8.43 12.42 -8.14
N SER A 101 9.52 11.76 -8.57
CA SER A 101 9.81 10.39 -8.16
C SER A 101 11.30 10.05 -8.29
N TYR A 102 11.86 9.38 -7.28
CA TYR A 102 13.24 8.89 -7.27
C TYR A 102 13.48 7.85 -6.17
N ALA A 103 14.51 7.02 -6.33
CA ALA A 103 14.98 6.10 -5.30
C ALA A 103 15.76 6.86 -4.22
N PHE A 104 15.79 6.33 -3.00
CA PHE A 104 16.63 6.84 -1.92
C PHE A 104 17.10 5.71 -1.00
N GLY A 105 18.21 5.92 -0.29
CA GLY A 105 18.85 4.88 0.52
C GLY A 105 19.46 3.77 -0.33
N ASP A 106 19.91 2.71 0.34
CA ASP A 106 20.38 1.47 -0.30
C ASP A 106 19.20 0.52 -0.54
N GLY A 107 19.26 -0.28 -1.60
CA GLY A 107 18.23 -1.25 -1.95
C GLY A 107 18.51 -1.95 -3.27
N GLU A 108 17.89 -3.12 -3.46
CA GLU A 108 18.06 -3.97 -4.65
C GLU A 108 16.72 -4.16 -5.37
N PHE A 109 16.70 -4.86 -6.51
CA PHE A 109 15.47 -5.08 -7.26
C PHE A 109 14.36 -5.71 -6.40
N HIS A 110 14.69 -6.69 -5.56
CA HIS A 110 13.74 -7.34 -4.66
C HIS A 110 13.17 -6.44 -3.56
N ASP A 111 13.93 -5.46 -3.07
CA ASP A 111 13.57 -4.66 -1.89
C ASP A 111 14.28 -3.31 -1.94
N ARG A 112 13.54 -2.26 -2.28
CA ARG A 112 14.05 -0.91 -2.54
C ARG A 112 13.13 0.17 -1.99
N PHE A 113 13.69 1.34 -1.70
CA PHE A 113 12.92 2.49 -1.25
C PHE A 113 12.77 3.54 -2.35
N ALA A 114 11.57 4.11 -2.46
CA ALA A 114 11.22 5.16 -3.41
C ALA A 114 10.49 6.31 -2.72
N TYR A 115 10.81 7.52 -3.13
CA TYR A 115 10.06 8.73 -2.80
C TYR A 115 9.23 9.13 -4.00
N SER A 116 7.98 9.54 -3.79
CA SER A 116 7.17 10.18 -4.81
C SER A 116 6.27 11.28 -4.24
N VAL A 117 5.78 12.13 -5.12
CA VAL A 117 4.88 13.24 -4.79
C VAL A 117 3.70 13.20 -5.74
N ASN A 118 2.49 13.30 -5.19
CA ASN A 118 1.28 13.49 -5.96
C ASN A 118 0.85 14.96 -5.84
N ASP A 119 0.80 15.64 -6.99
CA ASP A 119 0.23 16.99 -7.17
C ASP A 119 -1.28 16.94 -6.91
N MET A 120 -1.75 17.75 -5.97
CA MET A 120 -3.13 17.72 -5.51
C MET A 120 -3.88 18.97 -6.03
N PRO A 121 -5.06 18.82 -6.68
CA PRO A 121 -5.69 19.98 -7.29
C PRO A 121 -6.07 21.04 -6.24
N TRP A 122 -5.66 22.28 -6.51
CA TRP A 122 -5.84 23.42 -5.61
C TRP A 122 -7.31 23.56 -5.14
N PRO A 123 -7.57 23.85 -3.85
CA PRO A 123 -6.64 24.34 -2.82
C PRO A 123 -6.03 23.25 -1.92
N VAL A 124 -6.06 21.98 -2.32
CA VAL A 124 -5.61 20.89 -1.46
C VAL A 124 -4.08 20.71 -1.57
N THR A 125 -3.36 20.63 -0.44
CA THR A 125 -1.89 20.46 -0.41
C THR A 125 -1.43 19.13 -1.02
N ASP A 126 -0.27 19.13 -1.69
CA ASP A 126 0.41 17.94 -2.22
C ASP A 126 0.61 16.84 -1.17
N ARG A 127 0.64 15.58 -1.63
CA ARG A 127 1.02 14.42 -0.80
C ARG A 127 2.40 13.94 -1.16
N ASP A 128 3.23 13.65 -0.16
CA ASP A 128 4.46 12.88 -0.37
C ASP A 128 4.38 11.48 0.23
N TYR A 129 4.97 10.55 -0.50
CA TYR A 129 4.99 9.13 -0.21
C TYR A 129 6.44 8.69 0.02
N VAL A 130 6.65 7.93 1.08
CA VAL A 130 7.90 7.24 1.38
C VAL A 130 7.57 5.76 1.31
N LEU A 131 7.96 5.09 0.24
CA LEU A 131 7.54 3.72 -0.08
C LEU A 131 8.69 2.75 0.05
N ARG A 132 8.43 1.57 0.61
CA ARG A 132 9.23 0.36 0.38
C ARG A 132 8.52 -0.48 -0.68
N ILE A 133 9.27 -0.88 -1.70
CA ILE A 133 8.81 -1.64 -2.86
C ILE A 133 9.48 -3.01 -2.79
N ARG A 134 8.68 -4.06 -2.56
CA ARG A 134 9.14 -5.44 -2.56
C ARG A 134 8.69 -6.13 -3.85
N THR A 135 9.61 -6.72 -4.60
CA THR A 135 9.35 -7.33 -5.91
C THR A 135 9.73 -8.80 -5.92
N ARG A 136 8.81 -9.65 -6.37
CA ARG A 136 8.94 -11.11 -6.43
C ARG A 136 8.29 -11.62 -7.70
N GLY A 137 8.86 -12.67 -8.28
CA GLY A 137 8.31 -13.33 -9.45
C GLY A 137 8.98 -14.68 -9.66
N ASP A 138 8.32 -15.58 -10.38
CA ASP A 138 8.73 -16.96 -10.56
C ASP A 138 8.74 -17.32 -12.05
N ARG A 139 9.81 -17.99 -12.50
CA ARG A 139 10.01 -18.37 -13.91
C ARG A 139 8.98 -19.41 -14.39
N ALA A 140 8.46 -20.27 -13.51
CA ALA A 140 7.56 -21.36 -13.91
C ALA A 140 6.13 -20.87 -14.20
N SER A 141 5.65 -19.88 -13.45
CA SER A 141 4.36 -19.20 -13.65
C SER A 141 4.45 -17.99 -14.59
N GLY A 142 5.62 -17.35 -14.66
CA GLY A 142 5.80 -16.05 -15.33
C GLY A 142 5.13 -14.89 -14.59
N GLU A 143 4.54 -15.11 -13.42
CA GLU A 143 3.91 -14.06 -12.63
C GLU A 143 4.95 -13.18 -11.94
N ILE A 144 4.69 -11.88 -11.89
CA ILE A 144 5.44 -10.92 -11.09
C ILE A 144 4.47 -10.14 -10.20
N VAL A 145 4.81 -9.99 -8.93
CA VAL A 145 4.02 -9.21 -7.97
C VAL A 145 4.93 -8.20 -7.26
N MET A 146 4.41 -7.00 -7.09
CA MET A 146 5.06 -5.91 -6.37
C MET A 146 4.16 -5.46 -5.21
N ASP A 147 4.69 -5.54 -3.99
CA ASP A 147 4.06 -5.09 -2.77
C ASP A 147 4.70 -3.75 -2.35
N LEU A 148 3.94 -2.65 -2.40
CA LEU A 148 4.38 -1.30 -2.06
C LEU A 148 3.68 -0.82 -0.78
N ASN A 149 4.47 -0.42 0.22
CA ASN A 149 3.94 -0.05 1.54
C ASN A 149 4.52 1.30 2.00
N ALA A 150 3.69 2.11 2.65
CA ALA A 150 4.09 3.38 3.27
C ALA A 150 5.00 3.15 4.48
N MET A 151 6.14 3.83 4.47
CA MET A 151 7.21 3.76 5.46
C MET A 151 7.59 5.19 5.90
N PRO A 152 6.65 5.97 6.47
CA PRO A 152 6.75 7.41 6.63
C PRO A 152 8.00 7.86 7.41
N ASP A 153 8.41 7.10 8.42
CA ASP A 153 9.55 7.41 9.30
C ASP A 153 10.93 7.23 8.63
N GLN A 154 11.01 6.60 7.45
CA GLN A 154 12.28 6.36 6.76
C GLN A 154 12.86 7.62 6.10
N ARG A 155 12.11 8.73 6.11
CA ARG A 155 12.59 10.04 5.63
C ARG A 155 11.88 11.16 6.37
N ALA A 156 12.62 12.23 6.71
CA ALA A 156 12.05 13.44 7.28
C ALA A 156 10.87 14.00 6.45
N GLU A 157 9.93 14.64 7.13
CA GLU A 157 8.77 15.30 6.51
C GLU A 157 9.17 16.59 5.78
N SER A 158 8.40 16.96 4.75
CA SER A 158 8.48 18.29 4.14
C SER A 158 7.42 19.21 4.73
N SER A 159 7.80 20.42 5.16
CA SER A 159 6.85 21.42 5.66
C SER A 159 5.90 21.97 4.59
N SER A 160 6.10 21.64 3.32
CA SER A 160 5.23 22.03 2.19
C SER A 160 4.26 20.94 1.72
N ARG A 161 4.32 19.71 2.27
CA ARG A 161 3.54 18.55 1.81
C ARG A 161 2.89 17.81 2.98
N VAL A 162 1.86 17.03 2.68
CA VAL A 162 1.23 16.13 3.66
C VAL A 162 1.81 14.73 3.47
N ARG A 163 2.48 14.20 4.51
CA ARG A 163 2.99 12.83 4.51
C ARG A 163 1.84 11.83 4.52
N VAL A 164 1.91 10.83 3.62
CA VAL A 164 1.06 9.65 3.67
C VAL A 164 1.73 8.59 4.54
N ASP A 165 1.06 8.17 5.62
CA ASP A 165 1.55 7.21 6.64
C ASP A 165 0.90 5.83 6.52
N ARG A 166 -0.29 5.75 5.90
CA ARG A 166 -1.00 4.52 5.53
C ARG A 166 -1.24 4.50 4.03
N SER A 167 -0.48 3.69 3.33
CA SER A 167 -0.76 3.28 1.95
C SER A 167 -0.19 1.89 1.72
N ASP A 168 -1.04 1.00 1.24
CA ASP A 168 -0.69 -0.39 0.94
C ASP A 168 -1.17 -0.70 -0.47
N THR A 169 -0.32 -1.29 -1.30
CA THR A 169 -0.56 -1.45 -2.73
C THR A 169 0.06 -2.74 -3.23
N LEU A 170 -0.70 -3.49 -4.03
CA LEU A 170 -0.27 -4.69 -4.71
C LEU A 170 -0.47 -4.50 -6.21
N TYR A 171 0.60 -4.65 -6.98
CA TYR A 171 0.53 -4.84 -8.44
C TYR A 171 0.84 -6.31 -8.76
N ARG A 172 -0.07 -7.01 -9.43
CA ARG A 172 0.15 -8.35 -10.00
C ARG A 172 0.16 -8.25 -11.52
N PHE A 173 1.18 -8.83 -12.14
CA PHE A 173 1.37 -8.90 -13.57
C PHE A 173 1.41 -10.38 -13.99
N THR A 174 0.50 -10.77 -14.88
CA THR A 174 0.41 -12.12 -15.45
C THR A 174 0.53 -12.03 -16.96
N PRO A 175 1.50 -12.70 -17.61
CA PRO A 175 1.66 -12.64 -19.07
C PRO A 175 0.53 -13.39 -19.78
N GLU A 176 -0.01 -12.78 -20.83
CA GLU A 176 -1.07 -13.31 -21.70
C GLU A 176 -0.60 -13.28 -23.16
N GLY A 177 0.53 -13.94 -23.43
CA GLY A 177 1.26 -13.85 -24.70
C GLY A 177 2.08 -12.56 -24.77
N ASP A 178 1.96 -11.81 -25.87
CA ASP A 178 2.61 -10.50 -26.04
C ASP A 178 1.96 -9.37 -25.21
N LYS A 179 0.87 -9.68 -24.49
CA LYS A 179 0.12 -8.78 -23.60
C LYS A 179 0.36 -9.15 -22.13
N THR A 180 0.00 -8.25 -21.22
CA THR A 180 0.11 -8.52 -19.77
C THR A 180 -1.16 -8.11 -19.04
N ARG A 181 -1.78 -9.06 -18.33
CA ARG A 181 -2.87 -8.78 -17.40
C ARG A 181 -2.31 -8.16 -16.14
N MET A 182 -2.75 -6.95 -15.83
CA MET A 182 -2.40 -6.22 -14.62
C MET A 182 -3.60 -6.18 -13.67
N VAL A 183 -3.39 -6.55 -12.41
CA VAL A 183 -4.29 -6.27 -11.29
C VAL A 183 -3.57 -5.31 -10.34
N TRP A 184 -4.24 -4.24 -9.96
CA TRP A 184 -3.76 -3.25 -9.01
C TRP A 184 -4.77 -3.12 -7.87
N VAL A 185 -4.42 -3.58 -6.67
CA VAL A 185 -5.20 -3.34 -5.45
C VAL A 185 -4.49 -2.28 -4.63
N GLN A 186 -5.22 -1.30 -4.10
CA GLN A 186 -4.64 -0.26 -3.25
C GLN A 186 -5.63 0.26 -2.21
N HIS A 187 -5.12 0.45 -0.98
CA HIS A 187 -5.71 1.31 0.04
C HIS A 187 -4.75 2.44 0.37
N THR A 188 -5.29 3.63 0.62
CA THR A 188 -4.51 4.80 1.04
C THR A 188 -5.38 5.68 1.92
N ASP A 189 -4.88 6.07 3.10
CA ASP A 189 -5.39 7.24 3.81
C ASP A 189 -4.52 8.45 3.43
N PRO A 190 -4.97 9.35 2.54
CA PRO A 190 -4.16 10.48 2.07
C PRO A 190 -3.96 11.60 3.12
N ASN A 191 -4.37 11.35 4.38
CA ASN A 191 -4.38 12.27 5.53
C ASN A 191 -5.16 13.59 5.36
N GLY A 192 -5.70 14.09 6.48
CA GLY A 192 -6.55 15.29 6.51
C GLY A 192 -7.90 15.10 5.77
N SER A 193 -8.65 16.20 5.64
CA SER A 193 -9.98 16.19 5.02
C SER A 193 -9.90 16.45 3.51
N LEU A 194 -10.40 15.51 2.70
CA LEU A 194 -10.52 15.69 1.24
C LEU A 194 -11.96 16.05 0.83
N PRO A 195 -12.15 16.94 -0.16
CA PRO A 195 -13.45 17.14 -0.79
C PRO A 195 -13.98 15.86 -1.48
N GLY A 196 -15.29 15.62 -1.42
CA GLY A 196 -15.89 14.41 -2.00
C GLY A 196 -15.66 14.21 -3.50
N TRP A 197 -15.49 15.29 -4.28
CA TRP A 197 -15.13 15.19 -5.70
C TRP A 197 -13.73 14.60 -5.92
N LEU A 198 -12.80 14.86 -5.00
CA LEU A 198 -11.42 14.39 -5.08
C LEU A 198 -11.32 12.90 -4.73
N VAL A 199 -12.20 12.42 -3.84
CA VAL A 199 -12.31 10.99 -3.50
C VAL A 199 -12.68 10.14 -4.73
N ASN A 200 -13.50 10.66 -5.66
CA ASN A 200 -13.72 9.99 -6.95
C ASN A 200 -12.43 9.90 -7.77
N SER A 201 -11.69 11.00 -7.87
CA SER A 201 -10.44 11.04 -8.62
C SER A 201 -9.42 10.00 -8.10
N LEU A 202 -9.28 9.89 -6.77
CA LEU A 202 -8.39 8.92 -6.14
C LEU A 202 -8.83 7.46 -6.39
N LEU A 203 -10.13 7.15 -6.25
CA LEU A 203 -10.64 5.78 -6.31
C LEU A 203 -10.97 5.27 -7.72
N VAL A 204 -11.06 6.15 -8.72
CA VAL A 204 -11.57 5.81 -10.05
C VAL A 204 -10.72 6.43 -11.17
N ASP A 205 -10.47 7.74 -11.16
CA ASP A 205 -9.87 8.41 -12.31
C ASP A 205 -8.33 8.21 -12.37
N ILE A 206 -7.65 8.14 -11.21
CA ILE A 206 -6.23 7.76 -11.12
C ILE A 206 -5.97 6.35 -11.68
N PRO A 207 -6.65 5.27 -11.21
CA PRO A 207 -6.36 3.93 -11.72
C PRO A 207 -6.57 3.79 -13.23
N VAL A 208 -7.66 4.35 -13.78
CA VAL A 208 -7.89 4.32 -15.24
C VAL A 208 -6.76 5.04 -15.98
N ARG A 209 -6.54 6.32 -15.70
CA ARG A 209 -5.56 7.16 -16.42
C ARG A 209 -4.13 6.62 -16.32
N SER A 210 -3.78 6.04 -15.18
CA SER A 210 -2.43 5.52 -14.96
C SER A 210 -2.21 4.19 -15.69
N MET A 211 -3.22 3.34 -15.82
CA MET A 211 -3.11 2.10 -16.62
C MET A 211 -3.09 2.41 -18.13
N GLU A 212 -3.90 3.37 -18.60
CA GLU A 212 -3.87 3.89 -19.98
C GLU A 212 -2.47 4.43 -20.35
N GLU A 213 -1.87 5.28 -19.51
CA GLU A 213 -0.55 5.84 -19.78
C GLU A 213 0.57 4.81 -19.54
N LEU A 214 0.44 3.86 -18.61
CA LEU A 214 1.43 2.80 -18.39
C LEU A 214 1.61 1.90 -19.63
N GLU A 215 0.53 1.48 -20.28
CA GLU A 215 0.58 0.76 -21.56
C GLU A 215 1.34 1.57 -22.63
N ARG A 216 1.02 2.86 -22.73
CA ARG A 216 1.64 3.80 -23.68
C ARG A 216 3.12 4.08 -23.35
N VAL A 217 3.49 4.06 -22.07
CA VAL A 217 4.87 4.28 -21.59
C VAL A 217 5.72 3.04 -21.81
N ALA A 218 5.24 1.85 -21.45
CA ALA A 218 5.93 0.58 -21.69
C ALA A 218 6.21 0.35 -23.19
N ASN A 219 5.37 0.88 -24.07
CA ASN A 219 5.58 0.83 -25.52
C ASN A 219 6.56 1.88 -26.09
N ARG A 220 7.19 2.73 -25.26
CA ARG A 220 8.27 3.64 -25.70
C ARG A 220 9.58 2.86 -25.87
N ASP A 221 10.35 3.15 -26.91
CA ASP A 221 11.56 2.38 -27.27
C ASP A 221 12.60 2.26 -26.15
N LYS A 222 12.69 3.25 -25.25
CA LYS A 222 13.60 3.22 -24.09
C LYS A 222 13.27 2.15 -23.03
N TYR A 223 12.10 1.50 -23.12
CA TYR A 223 11.66 0.42 -22.24
C TYR A 223 11.57 -0.93 -22.98
N ARG A 224 11.87 -0.98 -24.28
CA ARG A 224 11.82 -2.20 -25.10
C ARG A 224 13.11 -3.02 -25.01
N GLY A 225 12.98 -4.33 -25.16
CA GLY A 225 14.12 -5.25 -25.29
C GLY A 225 14.90 -5.53 -23.99
N TYR A 226 14.38 -5.07 -22.85
CA TYR A 226 14.82 -5.54 -21.54
C TYR A 226 14.52 -7.04 -21.39
N GLN A 227 15.26 -7.71 -20.51
CA GLN A 227 15.05 -9.13 -20.20
C GLN A 227 14.85 -9.33 -18.70
N LEU A 228 13.98 -10.27 -18.33
CA LEU A 228 13.78 -10.70 -16.94
C LEU A 228 14.92 -11.63 -16.51
N VAL A 229 15.62 -11.27 -15.43
CA VAL A 229 16.76 -12.01 -14.88
C VAL A 229 16.28 -12.83 -13.69
N TYR A 230 16.61 -14.12 -13.68
CA TYR A 230 16.25 -15.05 -12.60
C TYR A 230 17.48 -15.83 -12.14
N ASP A 231 17.47 -16.29 -10.89
CA ASP A 231 18.50 -17.16 -10.32
C ASP A 231 18.35 -18.65 -10.72
N GLU A 232 19.15 -19.52 -10.09
CA GLU A 232 19.15 -20.98 -10.31
C GLU A 232 17.86 -21.66 -9.79
N ASP A 233 17.21 -21.09 -8.78
CA ASP A 233 15.91 -21.53 -8.22
C ASP A 233 14.71 -20.92 -8.99
N GLY A 234 14.97 -20.15 -10.04
CA GLY A 234 13.95 -19.57 -10.91
C GLY A 234 13.21 -18.36 -10.31
N GLN A 235 13.75 -17.72 -9.27
CA GLN A 235 13.19 -16.50 -8.68
C GLN A 235 13.69 -15.26 -9.43
N LEU A 236 12.82 -14.27 -9.64
CA LEU A 236 13.10 -13.05 -10.41
C LEU A 236 13.99 -12.07 -9.64
N ILE A 237 15.31 -12.16 -9.85
CA ILE A 237 16.32 -11.33 -9.19
C ILE A 237 16.53 -9.94 -9.82
N GLY A 238 16.03 -9.70 -11.04
CA GLY A 238 16.21 -8.40 -11.68
C GLY A 238 15.69 -8.28 -13.11
N ILE A 239 16.10 -7.19 -13.76
CA ILE A 239 15.99 -7.02 -15.21
C ILE A 239 17.33 -6.55 -15.78
N SER A 240 17.64 -6.92 -17.02
CA SER A 240 18.81 -6.40 -17.75
C SER A 240 18.37 -5.57 -18.97
N PRO A 241 19.14 -4.53 -19.34
CA PRO A 241 18.85 -3.72 -20.53
C PRO A 241 19.16 -4.48 -21.83
N PRO A 242 18.59 -4.06 -22.98
CA PRO A 242 18.89 -4.66 -24.27
C PRO A 242 20.39 -4.64 -24.59
N GLY A 243 20.99 -5.82 -24.80
CA GLY A 243 22.39 -5.98 -25.17
C GLY A 243 23.39 -6.08 -24.01
N SER A 244 22.91 -6.34 -22.79
CA SER A 244 23.71 -6.72 -21.61
C SER A 244 24.40 -8.07 -21.76
#